data_AF-A0A8T4QTB5-F1
#
_entry.id   AF-A0A8T4QTB5-F1
#
_cell.length_a   1.000
_cell.length_b   1.000
_cell.length_c   1.000
_cell.angle_alpha   90.00
_cell.angle_beta   90.00
_cell.angle_gamma   90.00
#
_symmetry.space_group_name_H-M   'P 1'
#
loop_
_entity.id
_entity.type
_entity.pdbx_description
1 polymer ?
#
loop_
_entity_poly.entity_id
_entity_poly.type
_entity_poly.pdbx_seq_one_letter_code
_entity_poly.pdbx_strand_id
1 'polypeptide(L)' 'MIICELCGSHNVAKKGMRHNASGSKQKFFCHDCKRWYVHDDGFKRMRTKPEHIVRALHEYGDGASFK' A
#
# COMPACT_ATOMS: atom_id res chain seq x y z
N MET A 1 17.87 -4.20 -3.03
CA MET A 1 18.08 -4.07 -1.58
C MET A 1 16.84 -3.38 -1.01
N ILE A 2 16.19 -3.90 0.04
CA ILE A 2 14.97 -3.28 0.60
C ILE A 2 15.39 -2.30 1.68
N ILE A 3 14.87 -1.08 1.62
CA ILE A 3 15.16 -0.01 2.57
C ILE A 3 13.89 0.24 3.39
N CYS A 4 14.04 0.37 4.70
CA CYS A 4 12.94 0.71 5.57
C CYS A 4 12.48 2.16 5.33
N GLU A 5 11.24 2.33 4.88
CA GLU A 5 10.62 3.66 4.69
C GLU A 5 10.50 4.49 5.98
N LEU A 6 10.64 3.86 7.15
CA LEU A 6 10.50 4.52 8.45
C LEU A 6 11.82 5.03 9.02
N CYS A 7 12.95 4.40 8.67
CA CYS A 7 14.25 4.73 9.28
C CYS A 7 15.45 4.65 8.32
N GLY A 8 15.27 4.28 7.06
CA GLY A 8 16.35 4.17 6.07
C GLY A 8 17.26 2.95 6.20
N SER A 9 17.01 2.06 7.16
CA SER A 9 17.83 0.85 7.36
C SER A 9 17.64 -0.19 6.25
N HIS A 10 18.71 -0.93 5.94
CA HIS A 10 18.71 -2.10 5.04
C HIS A 10 18.33 -3.42 5.74
N ASN A 11 18.25 -3.42 7.08
CA ASN A 11 17.96 -4.59 7.89
C ASN A 11 16.45 -4.89 7.94
N VAL A 12 15.90 -5.25 6.78
CA VAL A 12 14.47 -5.50 6.57
C VAL A 12 14.23 -6.94 6.13
N ALA A 13 13.31 -7.61 6.82
CA ALA A 13 12.84 -8.94 6.47
C ALA A 13 11.41 -8.90 5.89
N LYS A 14 11.18 -9.63 4.80
CA LYS A 14 9.83 -9.96 4.32
C LYS A 14 9.21 -10.96 5.28
N LYS A 15 8.10 -10.60 5.93
CA LYS A 15 7.45 -11.43 6.95
C LYS A 15 5.95 -11.50 6.70
N GLY A 16 5.56 -12.50 5.89
CA GLY A 16 4.17 -12.85 5.64
C GLY A 16 3.40 -11.87 4.75
N MET A 17 2.13 -12.18 4.52
CA MET A 17 1.22 -11.40 3.68
C MET A 17 0.07 -10.84 4.53
N ARG A 18 -0.35 -9.63 4.25
CA ARG A 18 -1.59 -9.04 4.75
C ARG A 18 -2.67 -9.28 3.71
N HIS A 19 -3.73 -10.00 4.09
CA HIS A 19 -4.89 -10.21 3.25
C HIS A 19 -6.00 -9.20 3.60
N ASN A 20 -6.55 -8.51 2.60
CA ASN A 20 -7.74 -7.65 2.71
C ASN A 20 -8.68 -7.88 1.52
N ALA A 21 -9.85 -7.24 1.51
CA ALA A 21 -10.82 -7.37 0.42
C ALA A 21 -10.28 -6.90 -0.94
N SER A 22 -9.32 -5.96 -0.95
CA SER A 22 -8.67 -5.48 -2.17
C SER A 22 -7.53 -6.37 -2.67
N GLY A 23 -7.07 -7.35 -1.87
CA GLY A 23 -6.02 -8.28 -2.28
C GLY A 23 -5.07 -8.66 -1.15
N SER A 24 -3.85 -9.06 -1.53
CA SER A 24 -2.81 -9.44 -0.58
C SER A 24 -1.60 -8.54 -0.75
N LYS A 25 -1.12 -7.93 0.34
CA LYS A 25 0.07 -7.07 0.33
C LYS A 25 1.19 -7.68 1.16
N GLN A 26 2.42 -7.61 0.67
CA GLN A 26 3.60 -8.07 1.40
C GLN A 26 3.81 -7.23 2.65
N LYS A 27 3.99 -7.91 3.79
CA LYS A 27 4.34 -7.26 5.06
C LYS A 27 5.85 -7.36 5.28
N PHE A 28 6.43 -6.29 5.79
CA PHE A 28 7.85 -6.14 6.09
C PHE A 28 8.04 -5.85 7.57
N PHE A 29 9.15 -6.34 8.11
CA PHE A 29 9.60 -6.04 9.46
C PHE A 29 11.03 -5.51 9.39
N CYS A 30 11.25 -4.32 9.95
CA CYS A 30 12.60 -3.79 10.12
C CYS A 30 13.13 -4.22 11.48
N HIS A 31 14.32 -4.82 11.50
CA HIS A 31 14.96 -5.28 12.74
C HIS A 31 15.56 -4.13 13.56
N ASP A 32 15.90 -3.00 12.92
CA ASP A 32 16.53 -1.86 13.59
C ASP A 32 15.48 -0.97 14.28
N CYS A 33 14.45 -0.52 13.56
CA CYS A 33 13.37 0.26 14.18
C CYS A 33 12.27 -0.60 14.83
N LYS A 34 12.36 -1.94 14.70
CA LYS A 34 11.42 -2.93 15.26
C LYS A 34 9.95 -2.70 14.87
N ARG A 35 9.71 -2.08 13.72
CA ARG A 35 8.37 -1.75 13.22
C ARG A 35 7.96 -2.65 12.06
N TRP A 36 6.66 -2.92 12.04
CA TRP A 36 5.98 -3.55 10.91
C TRP A 36 5.47 -2.50 9.95
N TYR A 37 5.64 -2.75 8.66
CA TYR A 37 5.09 -1.89 7.63
C TYR A 37 4.74 -2.70 6.38
N VAL A 38 3.96 -2.08 5.52
CA VAL A 38 3.64 -2.55 4.17
C VAL A 38 4.04 -1.40 3.26
N HIS A 39 4.69 -1.72 2.14
CA HIS A 39 5.12 -0.72 1.17
C HIS A 39 3.94 0.15 0.74
N ASP A 40 4.14 1.47 0.69
CA ASP A 40 3.13 2.39 0.20
C ASP A 40 3.13 2.40 -1.34
N ASP A 41 2.08 1.80 -1.92
CA ASP A 41 1.83 1.76 -3.36
C ASP A 41 0.93 2.93 -3.83
N GLY A 42 0.73 3.95 -3.00
CA GLY A 42 -0.20 5.05 -3.25
C GLY A 42 -1.65 4.74 -2.86
N PHE A 43 -1.94 3.49 -2.48
CA PHE A 43 -3.27 3.04 -2.03
C PHE A 43 -3.24 2.55 -0.58
N LYS A 44 -2.43 3.22 0.25
CA LYS A 44 -2.34 2.91 1.68
C LYS A 44 -3.68 3.11 2.38
N ARG A 45 -4.03 2.15 3.23
CA ARG A 45 -5.30 2.07 3.98
C ARG A 45 -6.58 1.97 3.13
N MET A 46 -6.47 1.86 1.80
CA MET A 46 -7.63 1.66 0.93
C MET A 46 -8.17 0.22 1.02
N ARG A 47 -9.50 0.09 1.08
CA ARG A 47 -10.22 -1.21 1.04
C ARG A 47 -10.72 -1.55 -0.36
N THR A 48 -10.98 -0.53 -1.16
CA THR A 48 -11.35 -0.65 -2.57
C THR A 48 -10.11 -1.01 -3.38
N LYS A 49 -10.31 -1.79 -4.45
CA LYS A 49 -9.20 -2.09 -5.35
C LYS A 49 -8.72 -0.81 -6.07
N PRO A 50 -7.40 -0.66 -6.31
CA PRO A 50 -6.83 0.50 -6.99
C PRO A 50 -7.54 0.85 -8.31
N GLU A 51 -7.94 -0.14 -9.10
CA GLU A 51 -8.54 0.07 -10.42
C GLU A 51 -9.86 0.83 -10.35
N HIS A 52 -10.68 0.58 -9.32
CA HIS A 52 -11.94 1.30 -9.13
C HIS A 52 -11.72 2.74 -8.66
N ILE A 53 -10.69 2.97 -7.83
CA ILE A 53 -10.34 4.32 -7.35
C ILE A 53 -9.85 5.14 -8.54
N VAL A 54 -8.93 4.59 -9.33
CA VAL A 54 -8.40 5.23 -10.54
C VAL A 54 -9.53 5.52 -11.53
N ARG A 55 -10.40 4.54 -11.81
CA ARG A 55 -11.54 4.74 -12.71
C ARG A 55 -12.47 5.88 -12.24
N ALA A 56 -12.82 5.93 -10.97
CA ALA A 56 -13.66 7.00 -10.43
C ALA A 56 -13.01 8.39 -10.58
N LEU A 57 -11.69 8.48 -10.41
CA LEU A 57 -10.93 9.72 -10.64
C LEU A 57 -10.93 10.13 -12.12
N HIS A 58 -10.78 9.16 -13.04
CA HIS A 58 -10.89 9.41 -14.47
C HIS A 58 -12.29 9.92 -14.85
N GLU A 59 -13.35 9.22 -14.43
CA GLU A 59 -14.74 9.59 -14.70
C GLU A 59 -15.04 11.02 -14.19
N TYR A 60 -14.58 11.36 -12.98
CA TYR A 60 -14.71 12.72 -12.45
C TYR A 60 -13.96 13.76 -13.30
N GLY A 61 -12.74 13.45 -13.74
CA GLY A 61 -11.96 14.32 -14.64
C GLY A 61 -12.62 14.51 -16.00
N ASP A 62 -13.32 13.50 -16.51
CA ASP A 62 -14.11 13.54 -17.74
C ASP A 62 -15.45 14.28 -17.59
N GLY A 63 -15.74 14.82 -16.39
CA GLY A 63 -16.94 15.59 -16.09
C GLY A 63 -18.15 14.75 -15.68
N ALA A 64 -17.97 13.45 -15.41
CA ALA A 64 -19.02 12.64 -14.82
C ALA A 64 -19.28 13.08 -13.37
N SER A 65 -20.55 13.33 -13.05
CA SER A 65 -20.97 13.67 -11.69
C SER A 65 -21.38 12.41 -10.92
N PHE A 66 -21.05 12.37 -9.62
CA PHE A 66 -21.73 11.47 -8.69
C PHE A 66 -23.23 11.78 -8.71
N LYS A 67 -24.07 10.76 -8.87
CA LYS A 67 -25.53 10.86 -8.74
C LYS A 67 -25.97 10.41 -7.36
#